data_AF-A5BJ03-F1
#
_entry.id   AF-A5BJ03-F1
#
_cell.length_a   1.000
_cell.length_b   1.000
_cell.length_c   1.000
_cell.angle_alpha   90.00
_cell.angle_beta   90.00
_cell.angle_gamma   90.00
#
_symmetry.space_group_name_H-M   'P 1'
#
loop_
_entity.id
_entity.type
_entity.pdbx_description
1 polymer ?
#
loop_
_entity_poly.entity_id
_entity_poly.type
_entity_poly.pdbx_seq_one_letter_code
_entity_poly.pdbx_strand_id
1 'polypeptide(L)'
;MAIWAQYHHLLALFLLTWASTVPTNANMEGDALYALRRAVEDPEHVLQSWDPTLVDPCTWFHVTCDSDNRVTRLDLGNAKLSGNLVPELGKLERLQYLELYMNNLVGPIPVQLGGLKNLVSLDLFHNNLTGSIPPSLSKLSNLRFLDVSNNDLCGTIPTTGSFSKFSEESFMNNPRLEGPELMGFVEWVWTDLKEIQGHWLTLVLSFVHNNEGVEE
;
A
#
# COMPACT_ATOMS: atom_id res chain seq x y z
N MET A 1 -21.28 -84.66 -4.94
CA MET A 1 -20.93 -83.32 -4.42
C MET A 1 -19.83 -82.75 -5.32
N ALA A 2 -19.98 -81.79 -6.25
CA ALA A 2 -21.05 -80.80 -6.51
C ALA A 2 -21.42 -79.99 -5.25
N ILE A 3 -21.24 -78.67 -5.14
CA ILE A 3 -20.89 -77.56 -6.07
C ILE A 3 -19.97 -76.61 -5.23
N TRP A 4 -19.02 -75.80 -5.72
CA TRP A 4 -18.89 -75.02 -6.97
C TRP A 4 -17.42 -74.84 -7.43
N ALA A 5 -17.24 -74.26 -8.62
CA ALA A 5 -16.02 -73.58 -9.09
C ALA A 5 -16.41 -72.40 -10.01
N GLN A 6 -15.40 -71.60 -10.40
CA GLN A 6 -15.40 -70.53 -11.42
C GLN A 6 -15.75 -69.09 -11.00
N TYR A 7 -14.74 -68.23 -11.19
CA TYR A 7 -14.70 -66.77 -11.26
C TYR A 7 -15.82 -66.11 -12.08
N HIS A 8 -16.18 -64.85 -11.75
CA HIS A 8 -16.28 -63.80 -12.77
C HIS A 8 -16.01 -62.39 -12.18
N HIS A 9 -15.21 -61.64 -12.93
CA HIS A 9 -14.80 -60.23 -12.84
C HIS A 9 -15.82 -59.22 -12.27
N LEU A 10 -15.34 -58.18 -11.57
CA LEU A 10 -15.24 -56.80 -12.10
C LEU A 10 -14.55 -55.84 -11.11
N LEU A 11 -14.07 -54.71 -11.62
CA LEU A 11 -13.30 -53.72 -10.87
C LEU A 11 -14.18 -52.96 -9.85
N ALA A 12 -13.85 -53.05 -8.56
CA ALA A 12 -14.20 -52.02 -7.60
C ALA A 12 -13.21 -50.85 -7.77
N LEU A 13 -13.53 -49.96 -8.72
CA LEU A 13 -12.77 -48.75 -9.01
C LEU A 13 -12.57 -47.89 -7.74
N PHE A 14 -11.43 -47.20 -7.72
CA PHE A 14 -11.19 -46.07 -6.83
C PHE A 14 -12.35 -45.06 -6.95
N LEU A 15 -13.28 -45.09 -6.00
CA LEU A 15 -14.03 -43.90 -5.62
C LEU A 15 -13.23 -43.19 -4.52
N LEU A 16 -12.11 -42.60 -4.95
CA LEU A 16 -11.75 -41.29 -4.41
C LEU A 16 -12.92 -40.39 -4.76
N THR A 17 -13.85 -40.23 -3.81
CA THR A 17 -14.85 -39.19 -3.92
C THR A 17 -14.08 -37.89 -3.96
N TRP A 18 -14.00 -37.30 -5.15
CA TRP A 18 -13.70 -35.89 -5.31
C TRP A 18 -14.88 -35.11 -4.72
N ALA A 19 -14.96 -35.11 -3.39
CA ALA A 19 -15.57 -34.05 -2.62
C ALA A 19 -14.67 -32.82 -2.74
N SER A 20 -14.53 -32.31 -3.97
CA SER A 20 -14.36 -30.88 -4.17
C SER A 20 -15.68 -30.24 -3.74
N THR A 21 -15.89 -30.19 -2.42
CA THR A 21 -16.78 -29.22 -1.81
C THR A 21 -16.17 -27.87 -2.11
N VAL A 22 -16.55 -27.31 -3.27
CA VAL A 22 -16.45 -25.87 -3.51
C VAL A 22 -17.10 -25.24 -2.29
N PRO A 23 -16.37 -24.46 -1.47
CA PRO A 23 -16.91 -24.00 -0.19
C PRO A 23 -18.20 -23.22 -0.39
N THR A 24 -19.09 -23.32 0.59
CA THR A 24 -20.33 -22.57 0.70
C THR A 24 -20.10 -21.08 0.43
N ASN A 25 -20.41 -20.65 -0.80
CA ASN A 25 -20.38 -19.27 -1.29
C ASN A 25 -19.20 -18.44 -0.72
N ALA A 26 -17.96 -18.84 -1.04
CA ALA A 26 -16.75 -18.23 -0.50
C ALA A 26 -16.72 -16.70 -0.69
N ASN A 27 -16.82 -15.94 0.40
CA ASN A 27 -16.73 -14.49 0.35
C ASN A 27 -15.25 -14.06 0.25
N MET A 28 -14.75 -14.01 -0.99
CA MET A 28 -13.36 -13.66 -1.29
C MET A 28 -12.95 -12.25 -0.79
N GLU A 29 -13.91 -11.35 -0.59
CA GLU A 29 -13.65 -10.01 -0.04
C GLU A 29 -13.55 -10.06 1.49
N GLY A 30 -14.41 -10.84 2.16
CA GLY A 30 -14.30 -11.15 3.59
C GLY A 30 -12.99 -11.88 3.92
N ASP A 31 -12.59 -12.88 3.13
CA ASP A 31 -11.30 -13.56 3.27
C ASP A 31 -10.11 -12.60 3.12
N ALA A 32 -10.20 -11.63 2.19
CA ALA A 32 -9.15 -10.65 1.95
C ALA A 32 -9.01 -9.65 3.11
N LEU A 33 -10.13 -9.17 3.63
CA LEU A 33 -10.16 -8.30 4.81
C LEU A 33 -9.71 -9.06 6.06
N TYR A 34 -10.13 -10.31 6.26
CA TYR A 34 -9.67 -11.12 7.38
C TYR A 34 -8.18 -11.48 7.29
N ALA A 35 -7.61 -11.58 6.08
CA ALA A 35 -6.16 -11.67 5.91
C ALA A 35 -5.45 -10.42 6.44
N LEU A 36 -5.98 -9.21 6.20
CA LEU A 36 -5.45 -7.98 6.79
C LEU A 36 -5.54 -8.01 8.33
N ARG A 37 -6.72 -8.35 8.90
CA ARG A 37 -6.90 -8.46 10.36
C ARG A 37 -5.87 -9.37 11.04
N ARG A 38 -5.44 -10.45 10.38
CA ARG A 38 -4.41 -11.36 10.93
C ARG A 38 -2.98 -10.87 10.76
N ALA A 39 -2.74 -9.88 9.90
CA ALA A 39 -1.42 -9.34 9.59
C ALA A 39 -1.08 -8.05 10.36
N VAL A 40 -2.07 -7.46 11.04
CA VAL A 40 -1.92 -6.23 11.82
C VAL A 40 -2.18 -6.45 13.31
N GLU A 41 -1.51 -5.65 14.15
CA GLU A 41 -1.87 -5.50 15.55
C GLU A 41 -2.95 -4.42 15.68
N ASP A 42 -3.99 -4.69 16.46
CA ASP A 42 -5.17 -3.83 16.64
C ASP A 42 -5.36 -3.47 18.13
N PRO A 43 -4.60 -2.48 18.64
CA PRO A 43 -4.60 -2.11 20.06
C PRO A 43 -5.88 -1.37 20.50
N GLU A 44 -6.58 -0.71 19.57
CA GLU A 44 -7.83 0.00 19.83
C GLU A 44 -9.08 -0.85 19.52
N HIS A 45 -8.89 -2.09 19.05
CA HIS A 45 -9.92 -3.08 18.75
C HIS A 45 -10.92 -2.65 17.65
N VAL A 46 -10.49 -1.84 16.67
CA VAL A 46 -11.36 -1.35 15.58
C VAL A 46 -11.80 -2.48 14.64
N LEU A 47 -11.03 -3.57 14.54
CA LEU A 47 -11.31 -4.75 13.73
C LEU A 47 -12.07 -5.83 14.51
N GLN A 48 -12.55 -5.55 15.72
CA GLN A 48 -13.20 -6.56 16.58
C GLN A 48 -14.37 -7.27 15.88
N SER A 49 -15.17 -6.53 15.10
CA SER A 49 -16.35 -7.01 14.37
C SER A 49 -16.05 -7.87 13.13
N TRP A 50 -14.79 -7.98 12.70
CA TRP A 50 -14.39 -8.66 11.46
C TRP A 50 -14.32 -10.18 11.64
N ASP A 51 -15.47 -10.81 11.88
CA ASP A 51 -15.57 -12.25 12.17
C ASP A 51 -15.65 -13.08 10.88
N PRO A 52 -14.69 -13.98 10.61
CA PRO A 52 -14.62 -14.78 9.37
C PRO A 52 -15.72 -15.86 9.30
N THR A 53 -16.48 -16.08 10.38
CA THR A 53 -17.65 -16.97 10.37
C THR A 53 -18.91 -16.25 9.87
N LEU A 54 -18.89 -14.93 9.80
CA LEU A 54 -19.94 -14.13 9.16
C LEU A 54 -19.71 -14.12 7.64
N VAL A 55 -20.77 -14.44 6.89
CA VAL A 55 -20.72 -14.56 5.42
C VAL A 55 -20.55 -13.20 4.72
N ASP A 56 -20.77 -12.09 5.45
CA ASP A 56 -20.90 -10.75 4.88
C ASP A 56 -19.99 -9.72 5.58
N PRO A 57 -18.91 -9.24 4.92
CA PRO A 57 -18.06 -8.18 5.46
C PRO A 57 -18.73 -6.80 5.45
N CYS A 58 -19.87 -6.64 4.77
CA CYS A 58 -20.62 -5.38 4.76
C CYS A 58 -21.30 -5.08 6.11
N THR A 59 -21.34 -6.06 7.03
CA THR A 59 -21.73 -5.84 8.43
C THR A 59 -20.55 -5.48 9.34
N TRP A 60 -19.31 -5.52 8.85
CA TRP A 60 -18.12 -5.23 9.65
C TRP A 60 -17.91 -3.71 9.78
N PHE A 61 -17.43 -3.27 10.94
CA PHE A 61 -17.09 -1.86 11.13
C PHE A 61 -15.98 -1.45 10.16
N HIS A 62 -15.95 -0.17 9.77
CA HIS A 62 -14.97 0.40 8.84
C HIS A 62 -15.04 -0.12 7.39
N VAL A 63 -15.99 -1.00 7.08
CA VAL A 63 -16.28 -1.49 5.72
C VAL A 63 -17.55 -0.80 5.23
N THR A 64 -17.55 -0.35 3.97
CA THR A 64 -18.77 0.09 3.27
C THR A 64 -18.90 -0.67 1.95
N CYS A 65 -20.13 -1.01 1.58
CA CYS A 65 -20.44 -1.76 0.37
C CYS A 65 -21.43 -1.03 -0.54
N ASP A 66 -21.47 -1.43 -1.81
CA ASP A 66 -22.50 -1.02 -2.77
C ASP A 66 -23.80 -1.85 -2.64
N SER A 67 -24.77 -1.56 -3.51
CA SER A 67 -26.05 -2.28 -3.59
C SER A 67 -25.93 -3.75 -3.99
N ASP A 68 -24.80 -4.16 -4.55
CA ASP A 68 -24.51 -5.54 -4.95
C ASP A 68 -23.80 -6.30 -3.81
N ASN A 69 -23.71 -5.69 -2.62
CA ASN A 69 -23.03 -6.21 -1.43
C ASN A 69 -21.53 -6.49 -1.66
N ARG A 70 -20.87 -5.58 -2.39
CA ARG A 70 -19.43 -5.62 -2.70
C ARG A 70 -18.70 -4.46 -2.03
N VAL A 71 -17.51 -4.71 -1.51
CA VAL A 71 -16.72 -3.73 -0.75
C VAL A 71 -16.28 -2.56 -1.64
N THR A 72 -16.66 -1.34 -1.25
CA THR A 72 -16.33 -0.09 -1.97
C THR A 72 -15.48 0.89 -1.17
N ARG A 73 -15.52 0.85 0.17
CA ARG A 73 -14.62 1.61 1.06
C ARG A 73 -14.11 0.73 2.19
N LEU A 74 -12.82 0.86 2.46
CA LEU A 74 -12.18 0.46 3.70
C LEU A 74 -11.55 1.71 4.32
N ASP A 75 -11.94 2.05 5.55
CA ASP A 75 -11.50 3.28 6.23
C ASP A 75 -11.04 2.98 7.66
N LEU A 76 -9.74 2.77 7.81
CA LEU A 76 -9.06 2.46 9.06
C LEU A 76 -8.12 3.60 9.49
N GLY A 77 -8.43 4.83 9.10
CA GLY A 77 -7.63 6.00 9.45
C GLY A 77 -7.53 6.22 10.96
N ASN A 78 -6.34 6.59 11.45
CA ASN A 78 -6.07 6.95 12.86
C ASN A 78 -6.45 5.85 13.87
N ALA A 79 -6.25 4.58 13.52
CA ALA A 79 -6.57 3.41 14.34
C ALA A 79 -5.37 2.83 15.12
N LYS A 80 -4.18 3.44 15.00
CA LYS A 80 -2.90 2.99 15.58
C LYS A 80 -2.45 1.58 15.14
N LEU A 81 -3.02 1.05 14.06
CA LEU A 81 -2.70 -0.30 13.56
C LEU A 81 -1.21 -0.42 13.26
N SER A 82 -0.60 -1.53 13.66
CA SER A 82 0.81 -1.85 13.34
C SER A 82 0.88 -3.12 12.47
N GLY A 83 1.99 -3.38 11.80
CA GLY A 83 2.17 -4.57 10.96
C GLY A 83 2.03 -4.30 9.45
N ASN A 84 1.91 -5.35 8.64
CA ASN A 84 2.08 -5.26 7.19
C ASN A 84 0.74 -5.16 6.44
N LEU A 85 0.75 -4.38 5.34
CA LEU A 85 -0.26 -4.51 4.30
C LEU A 85 -0.20 -5.89 3.62
N VAL A 86 -1.36 -6.43 3.25
CA VAL A 86 -1.46 -7.78 2.65
C VAL A 86 -1.80 -7.72 1.15
N PRO A 87 -1.22 -8.60 0.31
CA PRO A 87 -1.51 -8.64 -1.13
C PRO A 87 -2.97 -9.02 -1.44
N GLU A 88 -3.65 -9.68 -0.52
CA GLU A 88 -5.07 -10.06 -0.63
C GLU A 88 -6.00 -8.85 -0.81
N LEU A 89 -5.64 -7.65 -0.33
CA LEU A 89 -6.43 -6.43 -0.55
C LEU A 89 -6.64 -6.13 -2.04
N GLY A 90 -5.74 -6.59 -2.92
CA GLY A 90 -5.92 -6.50 -4.37
C GLY A 90 -7.10 -7.31 -4.95
N LYS A 91 -7.78 -8.13 -4.13
CA LYS A 91 -9.01 -8.89 -4.50
C LYS A 91 -10.30 -8.07 -4.33
N LEU A 92 -10.25 -6.89 -3.71
CA LEU A 92 -11.42 -6.03 -3.49
C LEU A 92 -11.77 -5.26 -4.77
N GLU A 93 -12.23 -5.96 -5.81
CA GLU A 93 -12.29 -5.44 -7.20
C GLU A 93 -13.09 -4.13 -7.35
N ARG A 94 -14.09 -3.90 -6.49
CA ARG A 94 -14.96 -2.71 -6.50
C ARG A 94 -14.53 -1.62 -5.51
N LEU A 95 -13.39 -1.79 -4.82
CA LEU A 95 -12.86 -0.81 -3.89
C LEU A 95 -12.58 0.51 -4.61
N GLN A 96 -13.18 1.58 -4.10
CA GLN A 96 -13.03 2.96 -4.55
C GLN A 96 -12.19 3.77 -3.56
N TYR A 97 -12.19 3.40 -2.28
CA TYR A 97 -11.54 4.15 -1.21
C TYR A 97 -10.77 3.18 -0.30
N LEU A 98 -9.45 3.39 -0.19
CA LEU A 98 -8.58 2.68 0.73
C LEU A 98 -7.87 3.72 1.60
N GLU A 99 -8.46 4.03 2.75
CA GLU A 99 -7.97 5.07 3.66
C GLU A 99 -7.34 4.37 4.89
N LEU A 100 -6.01 4.46 5.01
CA LEU A 100 -5.21 3.81 6.06
C LEU A 100 -4.26 4.82 6.75
N TYR A 101 -4.56 6.11 6.64
CA TYR A 101 -3.73 7.21 7.13
C TYR A 101 -3.54 7.19 8.65
N MET A 102 -2.45 7.80 9.13
CA MET A 102 -2.13 7.96 10.57
C MET A 102 -2.15 6.64 11.35
N ASN A 103 -1.45 5.64 10.84
CA ASN A 103 -1.23 4.35 11.51
C ASN A 103 0.28 4.09 11.66
N ASN A 104 0.64 2.91 12.19
CA ASN A 104 2.02 2.45 12.36
C ASN A 104 2.33 1.30 11.38
N LEU A 105 1.72 1.32 10.18
CA LEU A 105 1.87 0.23 9.20
C LEU A 105 3.29 0.22 8.62
N VAL A 106 3.85 -0.97 8.46
CA VAL A 106 5.22 -1.22 8.04
C VAL A 106 5.29 -2.07 6.77
N GLY A 107 6.49 -2.23 6.23
CA GLY A 107 6.74 -3.05 5.04
C GLY A 107 6.32 -2.37 3.74
N PRO A 108 6.30 -3.11 2.61
CA PRO A 108 6.04 -2.54 1.30
C PRO A 108 4.56 -2.41 0.95
N ILE A 109 4.25 -1.41 0.12
CA ILE A 109 2.95 -1.30 -0.55
C ILE A 109 2.78 -2.51 -1.51
N PRO A 110 1.75 -3.37 -1.36
CA PRO A 110 1.61 -4.55 -2.21
C PRO A 110 1.34 -4.18 -3.68
N VAL A 111 2.11 -4.76 -4.61
CA VAL A 111 1.96 -4.52 -6.06
C VAL A 111 0.56 -4.86 -6.59
N GLN A 112 -0.15 -5.75 -5.90
CA GLN A 112 -1.53 -6.19 -6.14
C GLN A 112 -2.55 -5.05 -6.01
N LEU A 113 -2.27 -3.99 -5.25
CA LEU A 113 -3.14 -2.81 -5.17
C LEU A 113 -3.29 -2.11 -6.53
N GLY A 114 -2.29 -2.23 -7.41
CA GLY A 114 -2.40 -1.78 -8.81
C GLY A 114 -3.41 -2.58 -9.66
N GLY A 115 -4.02 -3.63 -9.11
CA GLY A 115 -5.17 -4.34 -9.68
C GLY A 115 -6.52 -3.63 -9.48
N LEU A 116 -6.63 -2.74 -8.49
CA LEU A 116 -7.90 -2.13 -8.03
C LEU A 116 -8.42 -1.06 -8.99
N LYS A 117 -8.94 -1.45 -10.16
CA LYS A 117 -9.28 -0.51 -11.26
C LYS A 117 -10.37 0.52 -10.92
N ASN A 118 -11.15 0.29 -9.87
CA ASN A 118 -12.16 1.22 -9.39
C ASN A 118 -11.64 2.22 -8.35
N LEU A 119 -10.38 2.12 -7.92
CA LEU A 119 -9.82 2.96 -6.85
C LEU A 119 -9.80 4.44 -7.26
N VAL A 120 -10.37 5.28 -6.40
CA VAL A 120 -10.52 6.73 -6.50
C VAL A 120 -9.64 7.44 -5.46
N SER A 121 -9.59 6.91 -4.23
CA SER A 121 -8.70 7.37 -3.15
C SER A 121 -7.78 6.25 -2.69
N LEU A 122 -6.51 6.58 -2.51
CA LEU A 122 -5.54 5.80 -1.77
C LEU A 122 -4.81 6.72 -0.80
N ASP A 123 -5.17 6.64 0.48
CA ASP A 123 -4.53 7.42 1.54
C ASP A 123 -3.70 6.49 2.45
N LEU A 124 -2.38 6.66 2.38
CA LEU A 124 -1.37 5.97 3.18
C LEU A 124 -0.54 6.97 4.01
N PHE A 125 -0.98 8.23 4.10
CA PHE A 125 -0.31 9.30 4.82
C PHE A 125 0.09 8.88 6.24
N HIS A 126 1.29 9.27 6.68
CA HIS A 126 1.73 9.13 8.07
C HIS A 126 1.70 7.67 8.56
N ASN A 127 2.61 6.88 8.01
CA ASN A 127 2.84 5.48 8.35
C ASN A 127 4.37 5.21 8.38
N ASN A 128 4.76 3.94 8.50
CA ASN A 128 6.15 3.49 8.47
C ASN A 128 6.42 2.55 7.27
N LEU A 129 5.71 2.77 6.15
CA LEU A 129 5.85 1.97 4.93
C LEU A 129 7.23 2.20 4.30
N THR A 130 7.76 1.15 3.66
CA THR A 130 9.13 1.08 3.14
C THR A 130 9.16 0.52 1.72
N GLY A 131 10.29 0.67 1.03
CA GLY A 131 10.44 0.15 -0.33
C GLY A 131 9.80 1.07 -1.38
N SER A 132 9.67 0.59 -2.62
CA SER A 132 9.24 1.44 -3.73
C SER A 132 7.73 1.50 -3.91
N ILE A 133 7.26 2.68 -4.35
CA ILE A 133 5.89 2.85 -4.83
C ILE A 133 5.68 1.94 -6.05
N PRO A 134 4.73 0.98 -6.02
CA PRO A 134 4.56 0.04 -7.13
C PRO A 134 4.16 0.75 -8.43
N PRO A 135 4.90 0.60 -9.55
CA PRO A 135 4.53 1.18 -10.85
C PRO A 135 3.22 0.62 -11.45
N SER A 136 2.58 -0.35 -10.79
CA SER A 136 1.23 -0.80 -11.11
C SER A 136 0.15 0.22 -10.70
N LEU A 137 0.41 1.05 -9.68
CA LEU A 137 -0.51 2.09 -9.20
C LEU A 137 -0.72 3.22 -10.23
N SER A 138 0.29 3.52 -11.06
CA SER A 138 0.16 4.51 -12.14
C SER A 138 -0.85 4.11 -13.23
N LYS A 139 -1.25 2.83 -13.25
CA LYS A 139 -2.25 2.27 -14.18
C LYS A 139 -3.68 2.38 -13.65
N LEU A 140 -3.91 3.06 -12.53
CA LEU A 140 -5.22 3.26 -11.91
C LEU A 140 -5.86 4.54 -12.47
N SER A 141 -6.48 4.45 -13.65
CA SER A 141 -7.07 5.59 -14.37
C SER A 141 -8.18 6.33 -13.61
N ASN A 142 -8.80 5.69 -12.63
CA ASN A 142 -9.85 6.26 -11.77
C ASN A 142 -9.31 6.98 -10.53
N LEU A 143 -8.02 6.85 -10.20
CA LEU A 143 -7.43 7.49 -9.02
C LEU A 143 -7.51 9.02 -9.14
N ARG A 144 -7.94 9.68 -8.08
CA ARG A 144 -8.13 11.14 -7.95
C ARG A 144 -7.49 11.72 -6.71
N PHE A 145 -7.36 10.92 -5.65
CA PHE A 145 -6.59 11.24 -4.47
C PHE A 145 -5.52 10.18 -4.26
N LEU A 146 -4.32 10.63 -3.93
CA LEU A 146 -3.19 9.83 -3.51
C LEU A 146 -2.45 10.63 -2.44
N ASP A 147 -2.21 10.02 -1.29
CA ASP A 147 -1.21 10.51 -0.35
C ASP A 147 -0.39 9.33 0.15
N VAL A 148 0.93 9.43 -0.02
CA VAL A 148 1.93 8.49 0.50
C VAL A 148 3.03 9.23 1.26
N SER A 149 2.79 10.50 1.61
CA SER A 149 3.71 11.34 2.36
C SER A 149 3.88 10.85 3.80
N ASN A 150 4.95 11.29 4.46
CA ASN A 150 5.31 10.88 5.82
C ASN A 150 5.44 9.35 5.97
N ASN A 151 6.35 8.74 5.21
CA ASN A 151 6.71 7.32 5.25
C ASN A 151 8.25 7.14 5.05
N ASP A 152 8.77 5.92 4.92
CA ASP A 152 10.18 5.63 4.53
C ASP A 152 10.25 4.94 3.14
N LEU A 153 9.41 5.41 2.21
CA LEU A 153 9.41 4.91 0.82
C LEU A 153 10.68 5.35 0.08
N CYS A 154 11.07 4.57 -0.93
CA CYS A 154 12.32 4.77 -1.65
C CYS A 154 12.26 4.48 -3.16
N GLY A 155 13.30 4.90 -3.88
CA GLY A 155 13.37 4.75 -5.34
C GLY A 155 12.53 5.81 -6.05
N THR A 156 12.18 5.59 -7.32
CA THR A 156 11.60 6.64 -8.16
C THR A 156 10.07 6.72 -8.11
N ILE A 157 9.53 7.94 -8.01
CA ILE A 157 8.10 8.23 -8.20
C ILE A 157 7.69 7.84 -9.64
N PRO A 158 6.61 7.07 -9.83
CA PRO A 158 6.09 6.79 -11.17
C PRO A 158 5.56 8.07 -11.85
N THR A 159 6.21 8.56 -12.90
CA THR A 159 5.86 9.84 -13.57
C THR A 159 4.82 9.73 -14.69
N THR A 160 4.08 8.61 -14.76
CA THR A 160 3.20 8.28 -15.90
C THR A 160 1.77 7.97 -15.46
N GLY A 161 0.83 7.90 -16.41
CA GLY A 161 -0.53 7.44 -16.14
C GLY A 161 -1.31 8.36 -15.20
N SER A 162 -1.90 7.81 -14.14
CA SER A 162 -2.64 8.60 -13.14
C SER A 162 -1.76 9.51 -12.29
N PHE A 163 -0.48 9.17 -12.11
CA PHE A 163 0.42 9.85 -11.18
C PHE A 163 0.83 11.25 -11.64
N SER A 164 0.84 11.50 -12.95
CA SER A 164 1.16 12.81 -13.57
C SER A 164 0.13 13.93 -13.28
N LYS A 165 -0.65 13.79 -12.22
CA LYS A 165 -1.75 14.67 -11.80
C LYS A 165 -1.69 15.02 -10.30
N PHE A 166 -0.87 14.29 -9.54
CA PHE A 166 -0.66 14.57 -8.12
C PHE A 166 0.43 15.63 -7.97
N SER A 167 0.44 16.30 -6.83
CA SER A 167 1.45 17.29 -6.47
C SER A 167 2.56 16.67 -5.65
N GLU A 168 3.69 17.37 -5.55
CA GLU A 168 4.82 17.02 -4.65
C GLU A 168 4.36 16.70 -3.21
N GLU A 169 3.32 17.41 -2.74
CA GLU A 169 2.70 17.22 -1.42
C GLU A 169 2.36 15.76 -1.12
N SER A 170 1.75 15.05 -2.08
CA SER A 170 1.40 13.62 -2.00
C SER A 170 2.57 12.67 -1.74
N PHE A 171 3.82 13.15 -1.89
CA PHE A 171 5.05 12.35 -1.82
C PHE A 171 6.06 12.85 -0.78
N MET A 172 5.80 14.00 -0.12
CA MET A 172 6.74 14.64 0.81
C MET A 172 7.13 13.76 2.00
N ASN A 173 8.21 14.12 2.68
CA ASN A 173 8.66 13.47 3.91
C ASN A 173 8.89 11.94 3.76
N ASN A 174 9.35 11.51 2.59
CA ASN A 174 9.92 10.19 2.33
C ASN A 174 11.43 10.35 2.06
N PRO A 175 12.33 10.13 3.04
CA PRO A 175 13.73 10.56 2.95
C PRO A 175 14.57 9.93 1.83
N ARG A 176 14.06 8.86 1.21
CA ARG A 176 14.77 8.06 0.19
C ARG A 176 14.01 7.97 -1.13
N LEU A 177 12.92 8.72 -1.26
CA LEU A 177 12.08 8.77 -2.45
C LEU A 177 12.62 9.84 -3.41
N GLU A 178 12.82 9.45 -4.66
CA GLU A 178 13.42 10.25 -5.71
C GLU A 178 12.37 10.53 -6.79
N GLY A 179 12.43 11.68 -7.46
CA GLY A 179 11.53 11.97 -8.57
C GLY A 179 11.78 13.37 -9.14
N PRO A 180 11.40 13.64 -10.40
CA PRO A 180 11.62 14.95 -11.01
C PRO A 180 10.83 16.07 -10.31
N GLU A 181 9.71 15.74 -9.66
CA GLU A 181 8.91 16.67 -8.86
C GLU A 181 9.67 17.04 -7.57
N LEU A 182 10.16 16.04 -6.81
CA LEU A 182 10.98 16.29 -5.61
C LEU A 182 12.38 16.88 -5.91
N MET A 183 12.87 16.76 -7.14
CA MET A 183 14.15 17.36 -7.55
C MET A 183 14.13 18.89 -7.51
N GLY A 184 12.97 19.55 -7.61
CA GLY A 184 12.88 21.00 -7.44
C GLY A 184 13.33 21.47 -6.06
N PHE A 185 12.99 20.72 -5.01
CA PHE A 185 13.42 21.00 -3.64
C PHE A 185 14.90 20.66 -3.41
N VAL A 186 15.39 19.59 -4.04
CA VAL A 186 16.81 19.20 -3.96
C VAL A 186 17.69 20.21 -4.68
N GLU A 187 17.32 20.67 -5.89
CA GLU A 187 18.04 21.76 -6.57
C GLU A 187 17.97 23.07 -5.79
N TRP A 188 16.83 23.42 -5.19
CA TRP A 188 16.71 24.61 -4.34
C TRP A 188 17.67 24.54 -3.14
N VAL A 189 17.62 23.47 -2.34
CA VAL A 189 18.52 23.27 -1.19
C VAL A 189 19.99 23.21 -1.61
N TRP A 190 20.35 22.59 -2.74
CA TRP A 190 21.72 22.62 -3.24
C TRP A 190 22.14 23.98 -3.79
N THR A 191 21.21 24.79 -4.30
CA THR A 191 21.48 26.16 -4.77
C THR A 191 21.73 27.07 -3.57
N ASP A 192 20.84 27.05 -2.57
CA ASP A 192 21.01 27.76 -1.30
C ASP A 192 22.31 27.34 -0.58
N LEU A 193 22.63 26.04 -0.52
CA LEU A 193 23.88 25.57 0.08
C LEU A 193 25.12 26.01 -0.72
N LYS A 194 25.06 26.07 -2.05
CA LYS A 194 26.14 26.61 -2.89
C LYS A 194 26.28 28.12 -2.76
N GLU A 195 25.18 28.84 -2.60
CA GLU A 195 25.18 30.29 -2.37
C GLU A 195 25.76 30.61 -0.98
N ILE A 196 25.34 29.88 0.06
CA ILE A 196 25.94 29.95 1.40
C ILE A 196 27.44 29.64 1.34
N GLN A 197 27.87 28.51 0.75
CA GLN A 197 29.29 28.14 0.64
C GLN A 197 30.11 29.14 -0.20
N GLY A 198 29.53 29.69 -1.27
CA GLY A 198 30.15 30.72 -2.09
C GLY A 198 30.38 32.03 -1.34
N HIS A 199 29.41 32.45 -0.51
CA HIS A 199 29.51 33.66 0.32
C HIS A 199 30.62 33.59 1.37
N TRP A 200 30.90 32.41 1.95
CA TRP A 200 32.04 32.26 2.87
C TRP A 200 33.40 32.41 2.14
N LEU A 201 33.52 31.97 0.89
CA LEU A 201 34.77 32.14 0.12
C LEU A 201 35.04 33.62 -0.19
N THR A 202 34.02 34.37 -0.64
CA THR A 202 34.17 35.80 -0.95
C THR A 202 34.38 36.65 0.30
N LEU A 203 33.71 36.34 1.41
CA LEU A 203 33.94 37.03 2.69
C LEU A 203 35.36 36.81 3.21
N VAL A 204 35.86 35.56 3.23
CA VAL A 204 37.24 35.27 3.65
C VAL A 204 38.27 35.95 2.75
N LEU A 205 38.10 35.93 1.42
CA LEU A 205 38.99 36.63 0.50
C LEU A 205 38.97 38.16 0.72
N SER A 206 37.79 38.76 0.96
CA SER A 206 37.68 40.19 1.28
C SER A 206 38.31 40.56 2.63
N PHE A 207 38.34 39.64 3.59
CA PHE A 207 38.94 39.85 4.90
C PHE A 207 40.46 39.68 4.86
N VAL A 208 40.98 38.78 4.01
CA VAL A 208 42.43 38.64 3.77
C VAL A 208 42.98 39.87 3.02
N HIS A 209 42.31 40.32 1.96
CA HIS A 209 42.78 41.47 1.17
C HIS A 209 42.77 42.81 1.92
N ASN A 210 41.98 42.94 2.99
CA ASN A 210 41.92 44.15 3.82
C ASN A 210 42.92 44.16 4.99
N ASN A 211 43.70 43.10 5.20
CA ASN A 211 44.65 43.01 6.33
C ASN A 211 46.13 42.95 5.93
N GLU A 212 46.48 42.95 4.65
CA GLU A 212 47.88 43.05 4.16
C GLU A 212 48.38 44.52 4.01
N GLY A 213 47.76 45.46 4.74
CA GLY A 213 47.92 46.91 4.51
C GLY A 213 48.38 47.75 5.70
N VAL A 214 48.81 47.15 6.83
CA VAL A 214 49.28 47.88 8.02
C VAL A 214 50.54 47.23 8.61
N GLU A 215 51.68 47.48 7.95
CA GLU A 215 53.00 47.43 8.59
C GLU A 215 53.62 48.84 8.56
N GLU A 216 53.65 49.50 9.72
CA GLU A 216 54.64 50.52 10.13
C GLU A 216 54.94 50.33 11.63
#